data_AF-A0A1G3CFK0-F1
#
_entry.id   AF-A0A1G3CFK0-F1
#
_cell.length_a   1.000
_cell.length_b   1.000
_cell.length_c   1.000
_cell.angle_alpha   90.00
_cell.angle_beta   90.00
_cell.angle_gamma   90.00
#
_symmetry.space_group_name_H-M   'P 1'
#
loop_
_entity.id
_entity.type
_entity.pdbx_description
1 polymer ?
#
loop_
_entity_poly.entity_id
_entity_poly.type
_entity_poly.pdbx_seq_one_letter_code
_entity_poly.pdbx_strand_id
1 'polypeptide(L)'
;CVEYISFGLYFAHPEYFTPYRFRTKFHIFQEICQEFNISIPAIPGKNDKKERCLYYIKINQALCEFRNMHGLKPGEMCAFLYDFAPNFIKDIQDEELPAPSKVWLITANPVCDFDIIDNAKKDTVSCWGGNFYTRRGDLLLMYEPSPRSCIQSIWRATTDGFIDPFFHWHATIWIGSPIKTAPVTFKDMKEHPLLSQKGAIKGHLQGTSGKPFSVEEYQAILDIMKRKGQDISLLPKIDIIDYLPSIELEDERTVEVNLIEPFLKKLGFRENDWVRQMPIKMGRGERNYPDYVFGANPKRGEESAKMVLESKFQLSTHRELTDAYYQAKSYALRLQAKTMLLASKEGLWLFRREKDTFDINNSIHKNWNELNHPDVFHEVVLIIGKKNIL
;
A
#
# COMPACT_ATOMS: atom_id res chain seq x y z
N CYS A 1 -27.38 3.54 4.17
CA CYS A 1 -27.22 3.56 2.70
C CYS A 1 -27.10 5.01 2.27
N VAL A 2 -25.87 5.49 2.03
CA VAL A 2 -25.61 6.89 1.63
C VAL A 2 -26.17 7.20 0.24
N GLU A 3 -26.23 6.19 -0.64
CA GLU A 3 -26.66 6.33 -2.03
C GLU A 3 -28.07 6.92 -2.11
N TYR A 4 -29.09 6.27 -1.52
CA TYR A 4 -30.46 6.78 -1.56
C TYR A 4 -30.61 8.19 -0.96
N ILE A 5 -29.91 8.47 0.15
CA ILE A 5 -29.93 9.78 0.79
C ILE A 5 -29.31 10.84 -0.14
N SER A 6 -28.17 10.51 -0.78
CA SER A 6 -27.48 11.41 -1.69
C SER A 6 -28.31 11.77 -2.93
N PHE A 7 -29.04 10.80 -3.48
CA PHE A 7 -29.98 11.04 -4.57
C PHE A 7 -31.13 11.97 -4.15
N GLY A 8 -31.75 11.71 -3.00
CA GLY A 8 -32.82 12.58 -2.48
C GLY A 8 -32.35 14.02 -2.28
N LEU A 9 -31.15 14.21 -1.71
CA LEU A 9 -30.54 15.53 -1.52
C LEU A 9 -30.22 16.22 -2.85
N TYR A 10 -29.71 15.48 -3.84
CA TYR A 10 -29.48 16.04 -5.18
C TYR A 10 -30.77 16.52 -5.84
N PHE A 11 -31.84 15.72 -5.79
CA PHE A 11 -33.11 16.12 -6.42
C PHE A 11 -33.75 17.33 -5.73
N ALA A 12 -33.60 17.46 -4.41
CA ALA A 12 -34.09 18.63 -3.69
C ALA A 12 -33.22 19.88 -3.90
N HIS A 13 -31.90 19.70 -3.96
CA HIS A 13 -30.92 20.79 -3.92
C HIS A 13 -29.70 20.49 -4.84
N PRO A 14 -29.90 20.46 -6.17
CA PRO A 14 -28.88 20.02 -7.12
C PRO A 14 -27.68 20.96 -7.19
N GLU A 15 -27.84 22.23 -6.80
CA GLU A 15 -26.75 23.21 -6.76
C GLU A 15 -25.70 22.90 -5.67
N TYR A 16 -26.04 22.09 -4.66
CA TYR A 16 -25.20 21.84 -3.49
C TYR A 16 -24.77 20.39 -3.33
N PHE A 17 -25.53 19.45 -3.89
CA PHE A 17 -25.28 18.03 -3.72
C PHE A 17 -24.97 17.35 -5.05
N THR A 18 -24.34 16.17 -4.97
CA THR A 18 -24.01 15.29 -6.09
C THR A 18 -24.36 13.86 -5.67
N PRO A 19 -25.13 13.10 -6.47
CA PRO A 19 -25.54 11.74 -6.09
C PRO A 19 -24.34 10.81 -5.92
N TYR A 20 -24.14 10.22 -4.75
CA TYR A 20 -23.00 9.34 -4.50
C TYR A 20 -23.21 7.96 -5.13
N ARG A 21 -22.37 7.60 -6.12
CA ARG A 21 -22.38 6.29 -6.81
C ARG A 21 -21.08 5.49 -6.66
N PHE A 22 -20.20 5.89 -5.74
CA PHE A 22 -18.89 5.27 -5.53
C PHE A 22 -18.86 4.25 -4.38
N ARG A 23 -20.01 3.67 -4.02
CA ARG A 23 -20.05 2.62 -3.00
C ARG A 23 -19.15 1.46 -3.42
N THR A 24 -18.28 1.02 -2.51
CA THR A 24 -17.21 0.02 -2.76
C THR A 24 -16.18 0.45 -3.81
N LYS A 25 -16.21 1.70 -4.28
CA LYS A 25 -15.34 2.24 -5.33
C LYS A 25 -14.77 3.60 -4.92
N PHE A 26 -14.62 3.84 -3.61
CA PHE A 26 -14.12 5.11 -3.10
C PHE A 26 -12.69 5.42 -3.56
N HIS A 27 -11.85 4.41 -3.77
CA HIS A 27 -10.51 4.59 -4.36
C HIS A 27 -10.57 5.26 -5.74
N ILE A 28 -11.53 4.89 -6.60
CA ILE A 28 -11.76 5.52 -7.91
C ILE A 28 -12.14 7.00 -7.72
N PHE A 29 -12.99 7.31 -6.74
CA PHE A 29 -13.34 8.69 -6.43
C PHE A 29 -12.14 9.51 -5.95
N GLN A 30 -11.26 8.92 -5.14
CA GLN A 30 -10.03 9.58 -4.68
C GLN A 30 -9.06 9.82 -5.85
N GLU A 31 -8.90 8.85 -6.75
CA GLU A 31 -8.09 8.98 -7.96
C GLU A 31 -8.62 10.08 -8.88
N ILE A 32 -9.94 10.14 -9.12
CA ILE A 32 -10.57 11.26 -9.85
C ILE A 32 -10.26 12.60 -9.17
N CYS A 33 -10.45 12.68 -7.84
CA CYS A 33 -10.17 13.92 -7.13
C CYS A 33 -8.70 14.33 -7.25
N GLN A 34 -7.78 13.37 -7.19
CA GLN A 34 -6.35 13.64 -7.35
C GLN A 34 -6.01 14.11 -8.77
N GLU A 35 -6.49 13.41 -9.79
CA GLU A 35 -6.23 13.71 -11.21
C GLU A 35 -6.70 15.13 -11.58
N PHE A 36 -7.88 15.52 -11.06
CA PHE A 36 -8.48 16.82 -11.35
C PHE A 36 -8.22 17.88 -10.27
N ASN A 37 -7.29 17.62 -9.33
CA ASN A 37 -6.92 18.52 -8.24
C ASN A 37 -8.11 19.02 -7.37
N ILE A 38 -9.10 18.15 -7.16
CA ILE A 38 -10.23 18.39 -6.26
C ILE A 38 -9.78 18.12 -4.82
N SER A 39 -9.62 19.17 -4.03
CA SER A 39 -9.20 19.07 -2.63
C SER A 39 -10.33 18.53 -1.75
N ILE A 40 -10.31 17.23 -1.48
CA ILE A 40 -11.26 16.58 -0.56
C ILE A 40 -10.68 16.47 0.86
N PRO A 41 -11.53 16.55 1.91
CA PRO A 41 -11.09 16.36 3.29
C PRO A 41 -10.53 14.96 3.53
N ALA A 42 -9.61 14.83 4.49
CA ALA A 42 -9.10 13.54 4.93
C ALA A 42 -10.23 12.62 5.44
N ILE A 43 -10.13 11.32 5.16
CA ILE A 43 -11.12 10.33 5.58
C ILE A 43 -11.17 10.29 7.12
N PRO A 44 -12.35 10.48 7.74
CA PRO A 44 -12.46 10.42 9.20
C PRO A 44 -12.17 9.02 9.74
N GLY A 45 -11.58 8.97 10.92
CA GLY A 45 -11.23 7.72 11.59
C GLY A 45 -12.45 6.81 11.80
N LYS A 46 -12.21 5.49 11.81
CA LYS A 46 -13.25 4.46 11.93
C LYS A 46 -14.29 4.71 13.03
N ASN A 47 -13.82 5.17 14.19
CA ASN A 47 -14.63 5.30 15.39
C ASN A 47 -15.35 6.66 15.48
N ASP A 48 -15.00 7.63 14.62
CA ASP A 48 -15.62 8.95 14.61
C ASP A 48 -16.90 8.95 13.77
N LYS A 49 -17.96 8.38 14.35
CA LYS A 49 -19.25 8.24 13.66
C LYS A 49 -19.82 9.59 13.24
N LYS A 50 -19.63 10.64 14.05
CA LYS A 50 -20.17 11.97 13.76
C LYS A 50 -19.49 12.56 12.53
N GLU A 51 -18.16 12.56 12.50
CA GLU A 51 -17.42 13.09 11.35
C GLU A 51 -17.66 12.24 10.10
N ARG A 52 -17.79 10.92 10.21
CA ARG A 52 -18.14 10.06 9.06
C ARG A 52 -19.52 10.37 8.50
N CYS A 53 -20.51 10.67 9.34
CA CYS A 53 -21.83 11.12 8.87
C CYS A 53 -21.77 12.47 8.15
N LEU A 54 -20.96 13.41 8.66
CA LEU A 54 -20.79 14.74 8.04
C LEU A 54 -19.87 14.72 6.81
N TYR A 55 -19.10 13.65 6.62
CA TYR A 55 -18.10 13.56 5.55
C TYR A 55 -18.71 13.74 4.16
N TYR A 56 -19.91 13.19 3.92
CA TYR A 56 -20.62 13.38 2.66
C TYR A 56 -20.90 14.87 2.37
N ILE A 57 -21.28 15.64 3.39
CA ILE A 57 -21.54 17.09 3.25
C ILE A 57 -20.24 17.82 2.85
N LYS A 58 -19.13 17.48 3.50
CA LYS A 58 -17.82 18.11 3.20
C LYS A 58 -17.30 17.75 1.81
N ILE A 59 -17.52 16.51 1.34
CA ILE A 59 -17.24 16.13 -0.05
C ILE A 59 -18.04 16.99 -1.01
N ASN A 60 -19.35 17.15 -0.77
CA ASN A 60 -20.20 17.95 -1.65
C ASN A 60 -19.82 19.43 -1.68
N GLN A 61 -19.33 19.97 -0.56
CA GLN A 61 -18.77 21.32 -0.55
C GLN A 61 -17.59 21.44 -1.52
N ALA A 62 -16.61 20.53 -1.46
CA ALA A 62 -15.47 20.53 -2.37
C ALA A 62 -15.89 20.35 -3.85
N LEU A 63 -16.84 19.45 -4.11
CA LEU A 63 -17.39 19.26 -5.46
C LEU A 63 -18.15 20.50 -5.97
N CYS A 64 -18.86 21.20 -5.09
CA CYS A 64 -19.55 22.45 -5.44
C CYS A 64 -18.56 23.58 -5.75
N GLU A 65 -17.49 23.70 -4.96
CA GLU A 65 -16.40 24.66 -5.22
C GLU A 65 -15.75 24.41 -6.59
N PHE A 66 -15.40 23.15 -6.90
CA PHE A 66 -14.88 22.75 -8.20
C PHE A 66 -15.87 23.07 -9.34
N ARG A 67 -17.13 22.68 -9.17
CA ARG A 67 -18.20 22.95 -10.13
C ARG A 67 -18.32 24.44 -10.47
N ASN A 68 -18.34 25.29 -9.45
CA ASN A 68 -18.45 26.74 -9.60
C ASN A 68 -17.21 27.35 -10.26
N MET A 69 -16.01 26.88 -9.88
CA MET A 69 -14.75 27.31 -10.47
C MET A 69 -14.71 27.06 -11.99
N HIS A 70 -15.28 25.95 -12.44
CA HIS A 70 -15.31 25.55 -13.84
C HIS A 70 -16.62 25.91 -14.57
N GLY A 71 -17.55 26.62 -13.91
CA GLY A 71 -18.81 27.06 -14.52
C GLY A 71 -19.75 25.90 -14.92
N LEU A 72 -19.61 24.74 -14.30
CA LEU A 72 -20.40 23.55 -14.62
C LEU A 72 -21.81 23.64 -14.00
N LYS A 73 -22.82 23.24 -14.75
CA LYS A 73 -24.17 23.00 -14.22
C LYS A 73 -24.18 21.73 -13.35
N PRO A 74 -25.14 21.56 -12.43
CA PRO A 74 -25.24 20.34 -11.62
C PRO A 74 -25.26 19.03 -12.42
N GLY A 75 -25.94 19.01 -13.56
CA GLY A 75 -25.96 17.84 -14.46
C GLY A 75 -24.62 17.59 -15.13
N GLU A 76 -23.91 18.66 -15.52
CA GLU A 76 -22.58 18.58 -16.12
C GLU A 76 -21.54 18.10 -15.08
N MET A 77 -21.70 18.47 -13.81
CA MET A 77 -20.87 17.92 -12.73
C MET A 77 -21.07 16.40 -12.56
N CYS A 78 -22.31 15.91 -12.71
CA CYS A 78 -22.59 14.48 -12.70
C CYS A 78 -21.98 13.77 -13.91
N ALA A 79 -22.10 14.35 -15.11
CA ALA A 79 -21.47 13.82 -16.32
C ALA A 79 -19.93 13.82 -16.19
N PHE A 80 -19.37 14.88 -15.61
CA PHE A 80 -17.95 14.97 -15.29
C PHE A 80 -17.50 13.80 -14.42
N LEU A 81 -18.14 13.58 -13.26
CA LEU A 81 -17.71 12.55 -12.32
C LEU A 81 -17.95 11.11 -12.78
N TYR A 82 -19.04 10.85 -13.50
CA TYR A 82 -19.48 9.48 -13.79
C TYR A 82 -19.18 9.01 -15.22
N ASP A 83 -18.86 9.93 -16.14
CA ASP A 83 -18.62 9.61 -17.54
C ASP A 83 -17.26 10.13 -18.02
N PHE A 84 -16.98 11.43 -17.88
CA PHE A 84 -15.76 12.06 -18.38
C PHE A 84 -14.51 11.68 -17.56
N ALA A 85 -14.48 11.99 -16.27
CA ALA A 85 -13.32 11.84 -15.39
C ALA A 85 -12.81 10.39 -15.29
N PRO A 86 -13.66 9.35 -15.26
CA PRO A 86 -13.20 7.97 -15.28
C PRO A 86 -12.30 7.63 -16.48
N ASN A 87 -12.41 8.33 -17.62
CA ASN A 87 -11.56 8.07 -18.78
C ASN A 87 -10.10 8.48 -18.59
N PHE A 88 -9.78 9.28 -17.58
CA PHE A 88 -8.42 9.77 -17.30
C PHE A 88 -7.68 8.94 -16.25
N ILE A 89 -8.36 7.98 -15.60
CA ILE A 89 -7.78 7.11 -14.57
C ILE A 89 -7.81 5.62 -14.95
N LYS A 90 -8.32 5.28 -16.14
CA LYS A 90 -8.50 3.89 -16.62
C LYS A 90 -7.18 3.16 -16.87
N ASP A 91 -6.11 3.87 -17.21
CA ASP A 91 -4.83 3.26 -17.66
C ASP A 91 -4.19 2.33 -16.62
N ILE A 92 -4.54 2.43 -15.33
CA ILE A 92 -4.00 1.57 -14.25
C ILE A 92 -4.75 0.23 -14.13
N GLN A 93 -6.00 0.13 -14.62
CA GLN A 93 -6.85 -1.05 -14.39
C GLN A 93 -6.62 -2.17 -15.42
N ASP A 94 -6.22 -1.82 -16.65
CA ASP A 94 -5.99 -2.76 -17.77
C ASP A 94 -4.57 -3.36 -17.81
N GLU A 95 -3.66 -2.89 -16.97
CA GLU A 95 -2.32 -3.48 -16.84
C GLU A 95 -2.39 -4.89 -16.25
N GLU A 96 -1.44 -5.75 -16.58
CA GLU A 96 -1.30 -7.05 -15.92
C GLU A 96 -1.14 -6.87 -14.40
N LEU A 97 -1.62 -7.83 -13.60
CA LEU A 97 -1.45 -7.77 -12.15
C LEU A 97 0.05 -7.89 -11.82
N PRO A 98 0.60 -7.05 -10.94
CA PRO A 98 2.01 -7.14 -10.56
C PRO A 98 2.31 -8.49 -9.90
N ALA A 99 3.58 -8.86 -9.81
CA ALA A 99 3.98 -10.02 -9.01
C ALA A 99 3.48 -9.85 -7.55
N PRO A 100 3.00 -10.93 -6.91
CA PRO A 100 2.50 -10.85 -5.55
C PRO A 100 3.64 -10.53 -4.56
N SER A 101 3.40 -9.59 -3.66
CA SER A 101 4.35 -9.25 -2.59
C SER A 101 4.00 -9.86 -1.24
N LYS A 102 2.70 -10.13 -0.99
CA LYS A 102 2.22 -10.60 0.31
C LYS A 102 1.05 -11.58 0.17
N VAL A 103 0.82 -12.36 1.22
CA VAL A 103 -0.34 -13.24 1.35
C VAL A 103 -1.27 -12.74 2.45
N TRP A 104 -2.56 -12.69 2.16
CA TRP A 104 -3.60 -12.32 3.13
C TRP A 104 -4.63 -13.44 3.24
N LEU A 105 -5.08 -13.72 4.45
CA LEU A 105 -6.27 -14.50 4.67
C LEU A 105 -7.49 -13.59 4.54
N ILE A 106 -8.46 -14.00 3.73
CA ILE A 106 -9.79 -13.38 3.67
C ILE A 106 -10.85 -14.41 4.01
N THR A 107 -11.96 -13.96 4.60
CA THR A 107 -13.01 -14.85 5.08
C THR A 107 -14.31 -14.60 4.34
N ALA A 108 -14.95 -15.66 3.87
CA ALA A 108 -16.27 -15.60 3.26
C ALA A 108 -17.41 -15.53 4.28
N ASN A 109 -18.46 -14.81 3.94
CA ASN A 109 -19.74 -14.85 4.61
C ASN A 109 -20.56 -16.03 4.07
N PRO A 110 -20.90 -17.03 4.90
CA PRO A 110 -21.67 -18.21 4.46
C PRO A 110 -23.03 -17.89 3.83
N VAL A 111 -23.60 -16.71 4.09
CA VAL A 111 -24.94 -16.33 3.62
C VAL A 111 -24.94 -15.80 2.19
N CYS A 112 -23.91 -15.06 1.78
CA CYS A 112 -23.92 -14.36 0.50
C CYS A 112 -22.72 -14.66 -0.40
N ASP A 113 -21.63 -15.19 0.16
CA ASP A 113 -20.36 -15.26 -0.56
C ASP A 113 -20.08 -16.64 -1.16
N PHE A 114 -20.68 -17.70 -0.61
CA PHE A 114 -20.43 -19.08 -1.08
C PHE A 114 -20.87 -19.27 -2.53
N ASP A 115 -22.02 -18.72 -2.93
CA ASP A 115 -22.51 -18.80 -4.31
C ASP A 115 -21.57 -18.09 -5.28
N ILE A 116 -21.01 -16.94 -4.88
CA ILE A 116 -20.04 -16.18 -5.68
C ILE A 116 -18.78 -17.02 -5.86
N ILE A 117 -18.28 -17.61 -4.77
CA ILE A 117 -17.05 -18.40 -4.80
C ILE A 117 -17.24 -19.66 -5.64
N ASP A 118 -18.36 -20.37 -5.53
CA ASP A 118 -18.64 -21.60 -6.27
C ASP A 118 -18.77 -21.38 -7.76
N ASN A 119 -19.43 -20.29 -8.15
CA ASN A 119 -19.66 -19.95 -9.54
C ASN A 119 -18.58 -19.03 -10.13
N ALA A 120 -17.49 -18.81 -9.38
CA ALA A 120 -16.41 -17.91 -9.79
C ALA A 120 -15.71 -18.43 -11.06
N LYS A 121 -15.67 -17.56 -12.06
CA LYS A 121 -14.93 -17.72 -13.33
C LYS A 121 -13.66 -16.88 -13.30
N LYS A 122 -12.78 -17.07 -14.28
CA LYS A 122 -11.48 -16.36 -14.38
C LYS A 122 -11.62 -14.83 -14.34
N ASP A 123 -12.70 -14.31 -14.92
CA ASP A 123 -13.06 -12.89 -15.00
C ASP A 123 -13.93 -12.41 -13.83
N THR A 124 -14.26 -13.28 -12.87
CA THR A 124 -15.04 -12.90 -11.71
C THR A 124 -14.26 -11.93 -10.85
N VAL A 125 -14.89 -10.78 -10.59
CA VAL A 125 -14.36 -9.71 -9.76
C VAL A 125 -15.42 -9.37 -8.71
N SER A 126 -15.00 -9.30 -7.44
CA SER A 126 -15.91 -9.02 -6.32
C SER A 126 -15.26 -8.12 -5.28
N CYS A 127 -16.08 -7.43 -4.50
CA CYS A 127 -15.65 -6.60 -3.40
C CYS A 127 -15.60 -7.40 -2.09
N TRP A 128 -14.53 -7.26 -1.32
CA TRP A 128 -14.32 -8.01 -0.08
C TRP A 128 -13.78 -7.16 1.07
N GLY A 129 -14.05 -7.62 2.30
CA GLY A 129 -13.43 -7.08 3.50
C GLY A 129 -11.98 -7.53 3.58
N GLY A 130 -11.05 -6.58 3.54
CA GLY A 130 -9.62 -6.86 3.41
C GLY A 130 -8.75 -6.15 4.44
N ASN A 131 -7.48 -5.96 4.09
CA ASN A 131 -6.55 -5.13 4.83
C ASN A 131 -6.25 -3.84 4.05
N PHE A 132 -6.09 -2.72 4.76
CA PHE A 132 -5.69 -1.46 4.14
C PHE A 132 -4.29 -1.54 3.50
N TYR A 133 -3.42 -2.40 4.03
CA TYR A 133 -2.05 -2.60 3.55
C TYR A 133 -1.93 -3.62 2.42
N THR A 134 -3.04 -4.20 1.96
CA THR A 134 -3.06 -5.03 0.75
C THR A 134 -2.66 -4.18 -0.44
N ARG A 135 -1.83 -4.72 -1.32
CA ARG A 135 -1.44 -4.09 -2.59
C ARG A 135 -1.99 -4.85 -3.77
N ARG A 136 -2.27 -4.14 -4.86
CA ARG A 136 -2.68 -4.73 -6.15
C ARG A 136 -1.67 -5.82 -6.52
N GLY A 137 -2.18 -7.02 -6.79
CA GLY A 137 -1.38 -8.21 -7.08
C GLY A 137 -1.14 -9.13 -5.87
N ASP A 138 -1.37 -8.72 -4.62
CA ASP A 138 -1.19 -9.63 -3.48
C ASP A 138 -2.07 -10.89 -3.56
N LEU A 139 -1.61 -11.98 -2.93
CA LEU A 139 -2.34 -13.25 -2.84
C LEU A 139 -3.36 -13.22 -1.72
N LEU A 140 -4.52 -13.81 -1.98
CA LEU A 140 -5.64 -13.87 -1.04
C LEU A 140 -6.07 -15.32 -0.87
N LEU A 141 -5.82 -15.89 0.32
CA LEU A 141 -6.32 -17.19 0.73
C LEU A 141 -7.78 -17.04 1.16
N MET A 142 -8.70 -17.62 0.39
CA MET A 142 -10.13 -17.55 0.68
C MET A 142 -10.51 -18.66 1.66
N TYR A 143 -10.68 -18.31 2.94
CA TYR A 143 -11.22 -19.21 3.95
C TYR A 143 -12.74 -19.15 3.97
N GLU A 144 -13.37 -20.31 3.84
CA GLU A 144 -14.80 -20.49 3.92
C GLU A 144 -15.15 -21.10 5.28
N PRO A 145 -15.90 -20.38 6.13
CA PRO A 145 -16.32 -20.89 7.43
C PRO A 145 -17.22 -22.13 7.33
N SER A 146 -17.75 -22.56 8.47
CA SER A 146 -18.75 -23.63 8.53
C SER A 146 -19.88 -23.40 7.53
N PRO A 147 -20.35 -24.45 6.81
CA PRO A 147 -20.02 -25.87 6.99
C PRO A 147 -18.72 -26.37 6.34
N ARG A 148 -18.06 -25.57 5.48
CA ARG A 148 -16.90 -26.03 4.70
C ARG A 148 -15.61 -26.06 5.52
N SER A 149 -15.40 -25.01 6.31
CA SER A 149 -14.25 -24.85 7.21
C SER A 149 -12.91 -25.15 6.52
N CYS A 150 -12.69 -24.57 5.34
CA CYS A 150 -11.51 -24.83 4.53
C CYS A 150 -11.10 -23.62 3.68
N ILE A 151 -9.85 -23.64 3.20
CA ILE A 151 -9.39 -22.81 2.09
C ILE A 151 -9.50 -23.65 0.82
N GLN A 152 -10.32 -23.22 -0.14
CA GLN A 152 -10.53 -23.94 -1.41
C GLN A 152 -10.36 -23.06 -2.65
N SER A 153 -9.94 -21.80 -2.46
CA SER A 153 -9.54 -20.95 -3.58
C SER A 153 -8.48 -19.94 -3.16
N ILE A 154 -7.66 -19.56 -4.14
CA ILE A 154 -6.68 -18.49 -4.05
C ILE A 154 -7.14 -17.41 -5.04
N TRP A 155 -7.16 -16.16 -4.58
CA TRP A 155 -7.52 -15.00 -5.38
C TRP A 155 -6.37 -14.00 -5.42
N ARG A 156 -6.45 -13.02 -6.32
CA ARG A 156 -5.53 -11.89 -6.39
C ARG A 156 -6.26 -10.60 -6.04
N ALA A 157 -5.60 -9.70 -5.32
CA ALA A 157 -6.10 -8.34 -5.12
C ALA A 157 -6.02 -7.56 -6.43
N THR A 158 -7.14 -7.04 -6.93
CA THR A 158 -7.18 -6.22 -8.15
C THR A 158 -7.00 -4.73 -7.86
N THR A 159 -7.10 -4.34 -6.59
CA THR A 159 -6.85 -2.98 -6.10
C THR A 159 -5.92 -3.02 -4.88
N ASP A 160 -5.30 -1.88 -4.56
CA ASP A 160 -4.78 -1.66 -3.22
C ASP A 160 -5.94 -1.68 -2.20
N GLY A 161 -5.61 -1.89 -0.92
CA GLY A 161 -6.55 -1.74 0.18
C GLY A 161 -6.97 -0.28 0.35
N PHE A 162 -8.27 -0.03 0.45
CA PHE A 162 -8.81 1.32 0.62
C PHE A 162 -9.88 1.37 1.71
N ILE A 163 -10.15 2.58 2.20
CA ILE A 163 -11.23 2.83 3.16
C ILE A 163 -12.40 3.44 2.40
N ASP A 164 -13.56 2.80 2.49
CA ASP A 164 -14.82 3.42 2.06
C ASP A 164 -15.53 4.01 3.29
N PRO A 165 -15.66 5.35 3.38
CA PRO A 165 -16.27 6.02 4.52
C PRO A 165 -17.75 5.64 4.73
N PHE A 166 -18.43 5.19 3.68
CA PHE A 166 -19.85 4.91 3.65
C PHE A 166 -20.20 3.43 3.55
N PHE A 167 -19.18 2.55 3.64
CA PHE A 167 -19.34 1.12 3.66
C PHE A 167 -19.09 0.53 5.05
N HIS A 168 -19.61 -0.68 5.25
CA HIS A 168 -19.63 -1.33 6.57
C HIS A 168 -18.30 -2.01 6.92
N TRP A 169 -17.51 -2.41 5.93
CA TRP A 169 -16.12 -2.82 6.15
C TRP A 169 -15.23 -1.59 6.21
N HIS A 170 -14.35 -1.57 7.22
CA HIS A 170 -13.40 -0.47 7.39
C HIS A 170 -12.35 -0.44 6.28
N ALA A 171 -11.76 -1.60 5.97
CA ALA A 171 -10.84 -1.76 4.86
C ALA A 171 -11.46 -2.70 3.83
N THR A 172 -11.40 -2.29 2.58
CA THR A 172 -12.04 -2.95 1.44
C THR A 172 -11.00 -3.18 0.36
N ILE A 173 -11.14 -4.29 -0.36
CA ILE A 173 -10.36 -4.64 -1.53
C ILE A 173 -11.29 -5.16 -2.62
N TRP A 174 -10.89 -5.03 -3.88
CA TRP A 174 -11.45 -5.85 -4.94
C TRP A 174 -10.57 -7.07 -5.18
N ILE A 175 -11.22 -8.20 -5.39
CA ILE A 175 -10.58 -9.50 -5.60
C ILE A 175 -10.95 -10.02 -6.98
N GLY A 176 -10.06 -10.76 -7.62
CA GLY A 176 -10.28 -11.38 -8.91
C GLY A 176 -9.28 -12.49 -9.20
N SER A 177 -9.27 -12.98 -10.45
CA SER A 177 -8.41 -14.09 -10.88
C SER A 177 -8.50 -15.31 -9.95
N PRO A 178 -9.71 -15.85 -9.68
CA PRO A 178 -9.88 -16.98 -8.78
C PRO A 178 -9.24 -18.25 -9.34
N ILE A 179 -8.54 -18.97 -8.48
CA ILE A 179 -8.00 -20.31 -8.75
C ILE A 179 -8.58 -21.26 -7.71
N LYS A 180 -9.37 -22.24 -8.16
CA LYS A 180 -9.88 -23.32 -7.31
C LYS A 180 -8.74 -24.28 -6.98
N THR A 181 -8.66 -24.71 -5.73
CA THR A 181 -7.59 -25.57 -5.23
C THR A 181 -8.15 -26.79 -4.51
N ALA A 182 -7.33 -27.83 -4.36
CA ALA A 182 -7.61 -28.87 -3.37
C ALA A 182 -7.88 -28.21 -1.99
N PRO A 183 -8.94 -28.60 -1.28
CA PRO A 183 -9.35 -27.92 -0.06
C PRO A 183 -8.37 -28.19 1.08
N VAL A 184 -7.89 -27.14 1.73
CA VAL A 184 -7.10 -27.19 2.96
C VAL A 184 -8.02 -26.90 4.13
N THR A 185 -8.40 -27.94 4.87
CA THR A 185 -9.36 -27.83 5.97
C THR A 185 -8.73 -27.15 7.19
N PHE A 186 -9.58 -26.62 8.06
CA PHE A 186 -9.13 -26.11 9.36
C PHE A 186 -8.38 -27.18 10.17
N LYS A 187 -8.80 -28.46 10.06
CA LYS A 187 -8.10 -29.58 10.69
C LYS A 187 -6.67 -29.72 10.16
N ASP A 188 -6.47 -29.66 8.84
CA ASP A 188 -5.14 -29.74 8.23
C ASP A 188 -4.22 -28.62 8.76
N MET A 189 -4.74 -27.38 8.86
CA MET A 189 -3.98 -26.25 9.38
C MET A 189 -3.66 -26.39 10.87
N LYS A 190 -4.59 -26.94 11.66
CA LYS A 190 -4.42 -27.15 13.11
C LYS A 190 -3.42 -28.25 13.43
N GLU A 191 -3.31 -29.26 12.57
CA GLU A 191 -2.36 -30.37 12.72
C GLU A 191 -0.96 -30.06 12.16
N HIS A 192 -0.84 -29.01 11.35
CA HIS A 192 0.46 -28.62 10.78
C HIS A 192 1.36 -27.93 11.83
N PRO A 193 2.63 -28.34 12.01
CA PRO A 193 3.52 -27.81 13.06
C PRO A 193 3.67 -26.29 13.03
N LEU A 194 3.87 -25.71 11.84
CA LEU A 194 4.01 -24.27 11.65
C LEU A 194 2.68 -23.51 11.77
N LEU A 195 1.65 -23.87 10.99
CA LEU A 195 0.37 -23.15 10.95
C LEU A 195 -0.40 -23.20 12.28
N SER A 196 -0.30 -24.29 13.03
CA SER A 196 -0.95 -24.44 14.36
C SER A 196 -0.49 -23.38 15.37
N GLN A 197 0.70 -22.79 15.17
CA GLN A 197 1.22 -21.76 16.05
C GLN A 197 0.65 -20.37 15.77
N LYS A 198 0.08 -20.16 14.58
CA LYS A 198 -0.47 -18.87 14.16
C LYS A 198 -1.67 -18.49 15.03
N GLY A 199 -1.65 -17.26 15.56
CA GLY A 199 -2.73 -16.74 16.41
C GLY A 199 -4.11 -16.81 15.76
N ALA A 200 -4.20 -16.61 14.44
CA ALA A 200 -5.43 -16.75 13.67
C ALA A 200 -6.02 -18.17 13.73
N ILE A 201 -5.17 -19.21 13.62
CA ILE A 201 -5.58 -20.62 13.69
C ILE A 201 -5.95 -21.00 15.13
N LYS A 202 -5.17 -20.55 16.12
CA LYS A 202 -5.49 -20.71 17.55
C LYS A 202 -6.84 -20.08 17.92
N GLY A 203 -7.14 -18.91 17.33
CA GLY A 203 -8.43 -18.22 17.46
C GLY A 203 -9.56 -18.77 16.58
N HIS A 204 -9.42 -19.99 16.04
CA HIS A 204 -10.44 -20.65 15.22
C HIS A 204 -10.90 -19.83 14.00
N LEU A 205 -10.00 -19.01 13.45
CA LEU A 205 -10.25 -18.15 12.30
C LEU A 205 -11.39 -17.13 12.48
N GLN A 206 -11.79 -16.82 13.72
CA GLN A 206 -12.81 -15.81 14.00
C GLN A 206 -12.28 -14.38 13.77
N GLY A 207 -12.99 -13.60 12.94
CA GLY A 207 -12.62 -12.21 12.65
C GLY A 207 -11.25 -12.06 11.99
N THR A 208 -10.83 -13.04 11.18
CA THR A 208 -9.48 -13.13 10.62
C THR A 208 -9.31 -12.57 9.21
N SER A 209 -10.39 -12.06 8.59
CA SER A 209 -10.27 -11.42 7.28
C SER A 209 -9.30 -10.24 7.32
N GLY A 210 -8.37 -10.19 6.36
CA GLY A 210 -7.30 -9.22 6.29
C GLY A 210 -6.08 -9.52 7.18
N LYS A 211 -5.96 -10.71 7.78
CA LYS A 211 -4.75 -11.10 8.53
C LYS A 211 -3.64 -11.58 7.59
N PRO A 212 -2.38 -11.17 7.77
CA PRO A 212 -1.29 -11.59 6.91
C PRO A 212 -0.92 -13.05 7.16
N PHE A 213 -0.55 -13.75 6.08
CA PHE A 213 0.17 -15.01 6.10
C PHE A 213 1.61 -14.75 5.63
N SER A 214 2.58 -15.36 6.31
CA SER A 214 3.97 -15.31 5.84
C SER A 214 4.16 -16.19 4.62
N VAL A 215 5.29 -16.01 3.93
CA VAL A 215 5.69 -16.86 2.81
C VAL A 215 5.78 -18.33 3.23
N GLU A 216 6.33 -18.64 4.41
CA GLU A 216 6.44 -20.01 4.94
C GLU A 216 5.07 -20.61 5.28
N GLU A 217 4.17 -19.80 5.85
CA GLU A 217 2.81 -20.23 6.12
C GLU A 217 2.07 -20.52 4.81
N TYR A 218 2.25 -19.69 3.78
CA TYR A 218 1.70 -19.96 2.45
C TYR A 218 2.30 -21.21 1.82
N GLN A 219 3.61 -21.42 1.91
CA GLN A 219 4.27 -22.62 1.42
C GLN A 219 3.74 -23.88 2.13
N ALA A 220 3.50 -23.82 3.44
CA ALA A 220 2.87 -24.91 4.19
C ALA A 220 1.45 -25.23 3.68
N ILE A 221 0.66 -24.21 3.31
CA ILE A 221 -0.64 -24.39 2.67
C ILE A 221 -0.49 -25.09 1.30
N LEU A 222 0.45 -24.65 0.47
CA LEU A 222 0.75 -25.29 -0.82
C LEU A 222 1.18 -26.75 -0.64
N ASP A 223 2.01 -27.06 0.35
CA ASP A 223 2.47 -28.42 0.62
C ASP A 223 1.33 -29.34 1.09
N ILE A 224 0.34 -28.81 1.82
CA ILE A 224 -0.89 -29.55 2.13
C ILE A 224 -1.67 -29.81 0.84
N MET A 225 -1.85 -28.80 -0.03
CA MET A 225 -2.53 -28.98 -1.32
C MET A 225 -1.83 -30.02 -2.19
N LYS A 226 -0.50 -29.99 -2.27
CA LYS A 226 0.32 -30.94 -3.01
C LYS A 226 0.13 -32.38 -2.51
N ARG A 227 0.10 -32.58 -1.18
CA ARG A 227 -0.18 -33.90 -0.58
C ARG A 227 -1.58 -34.41 -0.91
N LYS A 228 -2.52 -33.53 -1.25
CA LYS A 228 -3.87 -33.87 -1.71
C LYS A 228 -3.97 -34.04 -3.23
N GLY A 229 -2.85 -34.07 -3.95
CA GLY A 229 -2.78 -34.29 -5.40
C GLY A 229 -2.93 -33.03 -6.25
N GLN A 230 -2.92 -31.84 -5.66
CA GLN A 230 -2.90 -30.58 -6.43
C GLN A 230 -1.54 -30.39 -7.09
N ASP A 231 -1.54 -30.05 -8.38
CA ASP A 231 -0.36 -29.48 -9.01
C ASP A 231 -0.19 -28.02 -8.55
N ILE A 232 0.81 -27.80 -7.69
CA ILE A 232 1.12 -26.48 -7.12
C ILE A 232 2.02 -25.64 -8.03
N SER A 233 2.54 -26.19 -9.14
CA SER A 233 3.32 -25.40 -10.10
C SER A 233 2.48 -24.35 -10.84
N LEU A 234 1.17 -24.60 -10.93
CA LEU A 234 0.18 -23.71 -11.54
C LEU A 234 -0.35 -22.63 -10.57
N LEU A 235 0.03 -22.70 -9.29
CA LEU A 235 -0.40 -21.74 -8.27
C LEU A 235 0.60 -20.58 -8.18
N PRO A 236 0.12 -19.34 -7.96
CA PRO A 236 0.99 -18.19 -7.91
C PRO A 236 1.96 -18.30 -6.72
N LYS A 237 3.22 -17.93 -6.93
CA LYS A 237 4.24 -17.95 -5.89
C LYS A 237 4.71 -16.52 -5.62
N ILE A 238 5.20 -16.31 -4.41
CA ILE A 238 5.92 -15.09 -4.08
C ILE A 238 7.39 -15.37 -4.38
N ASP A 239 7.95 -14.62 -5.32
CA ASP A 239 9.35 -14.72 -5.65
C ASP A 239 10.19 -14.20 -4.49
N ILE A 240 11.21 -14.97 -4.10
CA ILE A 240 12.22 -14.50 -3.17
C ILE A 240 13.02 -13.44 -3.89
N ILE A 241 13.12 -12.26 -3.27
CA ILE A 241 13.83 -11.14 -3.85
C ILE A 241 15.31 -11.44 -3.64
N ASP A 242 16.04 -11.89 -4.66
CA ASP A 242 17.50 -11.84 -4.59
C ASP A 242 17.96 -10.44 -4.96
N TYR A 243 18.42 -9.69 -3.96
CA TYR A 243 18.83 -8.31 -4.12
C TYR A 243 20.33 -8.11 -3.87
N LEU A 244 21.03 -9.12 -3.31
CA LEU A 244 22.46 -8.97 -3.09
C LEU A 244 23.21 -8.91 -4.43
N PRO A 245 24.09 -7.91 -4.62
CA PRO A 245 24.91 -7.83 -5.81
C PRO A 245 25.86 -9.02 -5.85
N SER A 246 26.04 -9.59 -7.04
CA SER A 246 27.04 -10.64 -7.30
C SER A 246 28.47 -10.10 -7.42
N ILE A 247 28.66 -8.79 -7.22
CA ILE A 247 29.93 -8.08 -7.31
C ILE A 247 30.46 -7.69 -5.93
N GLU A 248 31.77 -7.54 -5.81
CA GLU A 248 32.38 -6.97 -4.62
C GLU A 248 32.08 -5.47 -4.52
N LEU A 249 31.79 -5.01 -3.31
CA LEU A 249 31.55 -3.60 -3.00
C LEU A 249 32.84 -3.01 -2.43
N GLU A 250 33.41 -2.02 -3.12
CA GLU A 250 34.74 -1.48 -2.83
C GLU A 250 34.68 -0.08 -2.20
N ASP A 251 33.63 0.69 -2.50
CA ASP A 251 33.46 2.07 -2.04
C ASP A 251 31.97 2.48 -1.91
N GLU A 252 31.73 3.72 -1.46
CA GLU A 252 30.39 4.27 -1.29
C GLU A 252 29.59 4.32 -2.61
N ARG A 253 30.25 4.59 -3.75
CA ARG A 253 29.57 4.66 -5.05
C ARG A 253 29.17 3.29 -5.55
N THR A 254 29.95 2.25 -5.27
CA THR A 254 29.58 0.87 -5.59
C THR A 254 28.37 0.40 -4.77
N VAL A 255 28.28 0.81 -3.49
CA VAL A 255 27.09 0.59 -2.64
C VAL A 255 25.87 1.29 -3.23
N GLU A 256 26.02 2.55 -3.66
CA GLU A 256 24.94 3.29 -4.32
C GLU A 256 24.39 2.59 -5.56
N VAL A 257 25.26 2.29 -6.53
CA VAL A 257 24.85 1.82 -7.86
C VAL A 257 24.37 0.38 -7.85
N ASN A 258 24.97 -0.48 -7.02
CA ASN A 258 24.73 -1.92 -7.09
C ASN A 258 23.83 -2.43 -5.97
N LEU A 259 23.60 -1.60 -4.96
CA LEU A 259 22.68 -1.87 -3.87
C LEU A 259 21.56 -0.83 -3.97
N ILE A 260 21.79 0.39 -3.50
CA ILE A 260 20.73 1.36 -3.18
C ILE A 260 19.83 1.66 -4.39
N GLU A 261 20.40 2.00 -5.54
CA GLU A 261 19.66 2.35 -6.75
C GLU A 261 18.77 1.18 -7.25
N PRO A 262 19.26 -0.08 -7.37
CA PRO A 262 18.41 -1.25 -7.61
C PRO A 262 17.28 -1.44 -6.59
N PHE A 263 17.51 -1.12 -5.32
CA PHE A 263 16.48 -1.25 -4.28
C PHE A 263 15.40 -0.18 -4.46
N LEU A 264 15.80 1.06 -4.72
CA LEU A 264 14.89 2.16 -5.04
C LEU A 264 14.04 1.82 -6.27
N LYS A 265 14.63 1.20 -7.31
CA LYS A 265 13.91 0.72 -8.48
C LYS A 265 12.85 -0.33 -8.10
N LYS A 266 13.18 -1.29 -7.23
CA LYS A 266 12.21 -2.27 -6.69
C LYS A 266 11.11 -1.63 -5.84
N LEU A 267 11.38 -0.51 -5.17
CA LEU A 267 10.38 0.31 -4.47
C LEU A 267 9.47 1.12 -5.43
N GLY A 268 9.70 1.02 -6.74
CA GLY A 268 8.93 1.67 -7.79
C GLY A 268 9.48 3.03 -8.24
N PHE A 269 10.61 3.49 -7.70
CA PHE A 269 11.24 4.73 -8.14
C PHE A 269 11.95 4.57 -9.49
N ARG A 270 12.01 5.66 -10.25
CA ARG A 270 12.78 5.83 -11.48
C ARG A 270 13.92 6.82 -11.20
N GLU A 271 14.95 6.84 -12.04
CA GLU A 271 16.12 7.72 -11.82
C GLU A 271 15.75 9.21 -11.73
N ASN A 272 14.69 9.64 -12.43
CA ASN A 272 14.20 11.03 -12.37
C ASN A 272 13.36 11.34 -11.11
N ASP A 273 13.06 10.34 -10.28
CA ASP A 273 12.28 10.51 -9.04
C ASP A 273 13.15 10.99 -7.87
N TRP A 274 14.48 10.98 -8.01
CA TRP A 274 15.42 11.51 -7.04
C TRP A 274 16.42 12.50 -7.65
N VAL A 275 16.82 13.48 -6.84
CA VAL A 275 17.90 14.42 -7.17
C VAL A 275 19.13 14.01 -6.38
N ARG A 276 20.21 13.69 -7.10
CA ARG A 276 21.51 13.45 -6.47
C ARG A 276 22.19 14.75 -6.09
N GLN A 277 22.84 14.76 -4.92
CA GLN A 277 23.69 15.88 -4.48
C GLN A 277 23.01 17.24 -4.63
N MET A 278 21.77 17.35 -4.12
CA MET A 278 21.01 18.58 -4.20
C MET A 278 21.68 19.66 -3.33
N PRO A 279 22.02 20.85 -3.85
CA PRO A 279 22.65 21.90 -3.05
C PRO A 279 21.69 22.47 -2.00
N ILE A 280 22.02 22.30 -0.72
CA ILE A 280 21.28 22.88 0.40
C ILE A 280 22.09 24.02 1.01
N LYS A 281 21.50 25.22 1.07
CA LYS A 281 22.12 26.36 1.76
C LYS A 281 21.88 26.26 3.28
N MET A 282 22.97 26.13 4.03
CA MET A 282 22.97 26.05 5.50
C MET A 282 23.29 27.38 6.20
N GLY A 283 23.73 28.40 5.44
CA GLY A 283 24.11 29.68 6.00
C GLY A 283 24.75 30.60 4.97
N ARG A 284 25.59 31.53 5.41
CA ARG A 284 26.39 32.36 4.49
C ARG A 284 27.54 31.52 3.93
N GLY A 285 27.46 31.17 2.65
CA GLY A 285 28.54 30.49 1.92
C GLY A 285 28.54 28.95 2.02
N GLU A 286 27.92 28.37 3.05
CA GLU A 286 27.90 26.91 3.24
C GLU A 286 26.84 26.22 2.38
N ARG A 287 27.27 25.19 1.64
CA ARG A 287 26.43 24.28 0.87
C ARG A 287 26.71 22.84 1.27
N ASN A 288 25.65 22.12 1.60
CA ASN A 288 25.70 20.69 1.84
C ASN A 288 24.92 19.94 0.76
N TYR A 289 25.25 18.67 0.57
CA TYR A 289 24.78 17.87 -0.56
C TYR A 289 24.38 16.48 -0.04
N PRO A 290 23.11 16.24 0.31
CA PRO A 290 22.61 14.87 0.53
C PRO A 290 22.79 14.02 -0.73
N ASP A 291 23.06 12.74 -0.56
CA ASP A 291 23.29 11.83 -1.69
C ASP A 291 22.03 11.66 -2.55
N TYR A 292 20.86 11.47 -1.93
CA TYR A 292 19.59 11.31 -2.62
C TYR A 292 18.46 12.11 -1.96
N VAL A 293 17.73 12.89 -2.78
CA VAL A 293 16.57 13.68 -2.33
C VAL A 293 15.35 13.36 -3.19
N PHE A 294 14.23 13.02 -2.56
CA PHE A 294 13.01 12.60 -3.25
C PHE A 294 11.88 13.62 -3.04
N GLY A 295 11.11 13.87 -4.10
CA GLY A 295 10.02 14.86 -4.08
C GLY A 295 10.55 16.26 -3.80
N ALA A 296 11.70 16.58 -4.39
CA ALA A 296 12.43 17.82 -4.15
C ALA A 296 11.71 19.03 -4.75
N ASN A 297 11.61 20.11 -3.98
CA ASN A 297 11.37 21.46 -4.50
C ASN A 297 12.69 22.24 -4.43
N PRO A 298 13.37 22.48 -5.56
CA PRO A 298 14.63 23.22 -5.57
C PRO A 298 14.46 24.74 -5.55
N LYS A 299 13.21 25.26 -5.48
CA LYS A 299 12.96 26.70 -5.50
C LYS A 299 13.63 27.37 -4.29
N ARG A 300 14.50 28.33 -4.60
CA ARG A 300 15.33 29.03 -3.62
C ARG A 300 14.46 29.71 -2.55
N GLY A 301 14.79 29.45 -1.28
CA GLY A 301 14.04 29.95 -0.12
C GLY A 301 12.78 29.13 0.24
N GLU A 302 12.41 28.18 -0.61
CA GLU A 302 11.28 27.25 -0.41
C GLU A 302 11.77 25.80 -0.55
N GLU A 303 13.08 25.56 -0.29
CA GLU A 303 13.68 24.26 -0.51
C GLU A 303 13.03 23.21 0.39
N SER A 304 12.49 22.15 -0.21
CA SER A 304 11.85 21.06 0.52
C SER A 304 12.07 19.71 -0.13
N ALA A 305 11.87 18.65 0.64
CA ALA A 305 11.88 17.27 0.17
C ALA A 305 10.87 16.45 0.96
N LYS A 306 10.41 15.34 0.38
CA LYS A 306 9.56 14.39 1.07
C LYS A 306 10.38 13.35 1.82
N MET A 307 11.52 12.94 1.26
CA MET A 307 12.44 11.97 1.82
C MET A 307 13.90 12.30 1.44
N VAL A 308 14.83 12.01 2.35
CA VAL A 308 16.29 12.12 2.13
C VAL A 308 16.94 10.78 2.44
N LEU A 309 17.91 10.36 1.63
CA LEU A 309 18.74 9.19 1.87
C LEU A 309 20.21 9.59 1.79
N GLU A 310 20.96 9.20 2.83
CA GLU A 310 22.42 9.33 2.89
C GLU A 310 23.04 7.94 2.72
N SER A 311 24.01 7.83 1.82
CA SER A 311 24.79 6.62 1.57
C SER A 311 26.08 6.67 2.37
N LYS A 312 26.53 5.52 2.86
CA LYS A 312 27.86 5.31 3.41
C LYS A 312 28.38 3.97 2.94
N PHE A 313 29.69 3.84 2.76
CA PHE A 313 30.25 2.53 2.44
C PHE A 313 29.95 1.48 3.53
N GLN A 314 30.13 1.86 4.80
CA GLN A 314 30.04 0.97 5.96
C GLN A 314 29.55 1.75 7.19
N LEU A 315 28.66 1.13 7.97
CA LEU A 315 28.13 1.63 9.24
C LEU A 315 28.22 0.53 10.30
N SER A 316 29.45 0.06 10.54
CA SER A 316 29.70 -1.12 11.38
C SER A 316 29.80 -0.79 12.88
N THR A 317 30.06 0.47 13.22
CA THR A 317 30.17 0.92 14.61
C THR A 317 29.06 1.91 14.97
N HIS A 318 28.71 1.96 16.26
CA HIS A 318 27.76 2.94 16.77
C HIS A 318 28.21 4.39 16.48
N ARG A 319 29.52 4.66 16.50
CA ARG A 319 30.06 5.98 16.21
C ARG A 319 29.80 6.39 14.76
N GLU A 320 30.14 5.53 13.80
CA GLU A 320 29.88 5.77 12.37
C GLU A 320 28.39 6.00 12.10
N LEU A 321 27.53 5.16 12.70
CA LEU A 321 26.08 5.32 12.59
C LEU A 321 25.60 6.66 13.16
N THR A 322 26.14 7.07 14.31
CA THR A 322 25.76 8.33 14.97
C THR A 322 26.19 9.54 14.12
N ASP A 323 27.40 9.52 13.58
CA ASP A 323 27.94 10.60 12.75
C ASP A 323 27.13 10.74 11.45
N ALA A 324 26.87 9.63 10.75
CA ALA A 324 26.04 9.60 9.55
C ALA A 324 24.59 10.03 9.84
N TYR A 325 24.04 9.61 10.98
CA TYR A 325 22.71 10.02 11.43
C TYR A 325 22.61 11.54 11.60
N TYR A 326 23.55 12.17 12.28
CA TYR A 326 23.51 13.63 12.49
C TYR A 326 23.68 14.40 11.18
N GLN A 327 24.51 13.89 10.27
CA GLN A 327 24.65 14.44 8.92
C GLN A 327 23.32 14.39 8.16
N ALA A 328 22.72 13.21 8.02
CA ALA A 328 21.45 13.04 7.31
C ALA A 328 20.30 13.81 7.98
N LYS A 329 20.28 13.85 9.33
CA LYS A 329 19.28 14.59 10.11
C LYS A 329 19.31 16.08 9.82
N SER A 330 20.50 16.66 9.69
CA SER A 330 20.67 18.07 9.31
C SER A 330 19.99 18.35 7.97
N TYR A 331 20.19 17.49 6.97
CA TYR A 331 19.60 17.62 5.65
C TYR A 331 18.07 17.45 5.69
N ALA A 332 17.60 16.40 6.35
CA ALA A 332 16.18 16.08 6.45
C ALA A 332 15.40 17.20 7.17
N LEU A 333 15.93 17.76 8.26
CA LEU A 333 15.28 18.88 8.96
C LEU A 333 15.26 20.15 8.11
N ARG A 334 16.38 20.48 7.44
CA ARG A 334 16.48 21.68 6.59
C ARG A 334 15.51 21.65 5.41
N LEU A 335 15.30 20.46 4.84
CA LEU A 335 14.35 20.21 3.75
C LEU A 335 12.93 19.86 4.24
N GLN A 336 12.70 19.89 5.55
CA GLN A 336 11.42 19.55 6.18
C GLN A 336 10.88 18.14 5.81
N ALA A 337 11.77 17.20 5.49
CA ALA A 337 11.42 15.85 5.13
C ALA A 337 10.71 15.11 6.28
N LYS A 338 9.79 14.21 5.94
CA LYS A 338 9.07 13.37 6.92
C LYS A 338 9.78 12.03 7.15
N THR A 339 10.60 11.61 6.20
CA THR A 339 11.34 10.35 6.24
C THR A 339 12.80 10.59 5.92
N MET A 340 13.69 9.92 6.66
CA MET A 340 15.12 9.96 6.47
C MET A 340 15.65 8.53 6.44
N LEU A 341 16.61 8.26 5.57
CA LEU A 341 17.30 6.97 5.48
C LEU A 341 18.81 7.12 5.57
N LEU A 342 19.42 6.12 6.20
CA LEU A 342 20.83 5.80 6.01
C LEU A 342 20.92 4.46 5.30
N ALA A 343 21.86 4.32 4.38
CA ALA A 343 22.10 3.09 3.67
C ALA A 343 23.60 2.79 3.61
N SER A 344 23.97 1.53 3.85
CA SER A 344 25.34 1.05 3.71
C SER A 344 25.38 -0.41 3.29
N LYS A 345 26.57 -1.00 3.17
CA LYS A 345 26.71 -2.44 2.87
C LYS A 345 26.02 -3.36 3.90
N GLU A 346 25.83 -2.90 5.13
CA GLU A 346 25.19 -3.69 6.18
C GLU A 346 23.66 -3.68 6.06
N GLY A 347 23.06 -2.60 5.54
CA GLY A 347 21.62 -2.49 5.46
C GLY A 347 21.08 -1.07 5.31
N LEU A 348 19.81 -0.94 5.69
CA LEU A 348 19.06 0.30 5.69
C LEU A 348 18.61 0.63 7.11
N TRP A 349 18.75 1.89 7.50
CA TRP A 349 18.14 2.45 8.70
C TRP A 349 17.12 3.51 8.29
N LEU A 350 15.87 3.26 8.66
CA LEU A 350 14.75 4.13 8.35
C LEU A 350 14.32 4.90 9.59
N PHE A 351 14.20 6.22 9.45
CA PHE A 351 13.76 7.12 10.50
C PHE A 351 12.53 7.89 10.05
N ARG A 352 11.48 7.88 10.88
CA ARG A 352 10.30 8.73 10.69
C ARG A 352 10.38 9.94 11.59
N ARG A 353 9.92 11.08 11.08
CA ARG A 353 9.88 12.31 11.86
C ARG A 353 8.72 12.26 12.85
N GLU A 354 9.02 12.45 14.13
CA GLU A 354 8.07 12.54 15.23
C GLU A 354 8.30 13.84 16.00
N LYS A 355 7.23 14.57 16.34
CA LYS A 355 7.30 15.82 17.14
C LYS A 355 8.43 16.75 16.66
N ASP A 356 8.47 16.98 15.35
CA ASP A 356 9.43 17.83 14.64
C ASP A 356 10.89 17.37 14.57
N THR A 357 11.25 16.19 15.07
CA THR A 357 12.62 15.65 15.00
C THR A 357 12.65 14.18 14.57
N PHE A 358 13.84 13.68 14.26
CA PHE A 358 14.15 12.24 14.19
C PHE A 358 14.79 11.82 15.52
N ASP A 359 14.52 10.58 15.94
CA ASP A 359 15.16 9.92 17.09
C ASP A 359 16.04 8.77 16.59
N ILE A 360 17.30 8.77 16.99
CA ILE A 360 18.28 7.76 16.57
C ILE A 360 17.91 6.36 17.11
N ASN A 361 17.25 6.31 18.27
CA ASN A 361 16.87 5.06 18.92
C ASN A 361 15.59 4.45 18.33
N ASN A 362 14.82 5.23 17.58
CA ASN A 362 13.57 4.79 16.96
C ASN A 362 13.75 4.57 15.44
N SER A 363 14.78 3.77 15.10
CA SER A 363 15.06 3.39 13.72
C SER A 363 14.53 2.00 13.41
N ILE A 364 14.05 1.81 12.19
CA ILE A 364 13.82 0.48 11.63
C ILE A 364 15.07 0.12 10.86
N HIS A 365 15.89 -0.78 11.43
CA HIS A 365 17.03 -1.34 10.75
C HIS A 365 16.65 -2.65 10.06
N LYS A 366 17.04 -2.81 8.79
CA LYS A 366 16.96 -4.06 8.03
C LYS A 366 18.24 -4.27 7.26
N ASN A 367 18.88 -5.41 7.45
CA ASN A 367 20.00 -5.80 6.60
C ASN A 367 19.50 -6.28 5.23
N TRP A 368 20.39 -6.35 4.25
CA TRP A 368 20.00 -6.70 2.88
C TRP A 368 19.48 -8.14 2.74
N ASN A 369 19.98 -9.08 3.54
CA ASN A 369 19.44 -10.45 3.57
C ASN A 369 18.02 -10.49 4.13
N GLU A 370 17.71 -9.67 5.13
CA GLU A 370 16.34 -9.54 5.64
C GLU A 370 15.42 -8.93 4.59
N LEU A 371 15.91 -7.97 3.80
CA LEU A 371 15.14 -7.34 2.71
C LEU A 371 14.91 -8.26 1.51
N ASN A 372 15.68 -9.34 1.37
CA ASN A 372 15.39 -10.39 0.40
C ASN A 372 14.08 -11.13 0.73
N HIS A 373 13.66 -11.11 1.99
CA HIS A 373 12.43 -11.74 2.42
C HIS A 373 11.21 -10.89 2.01
N PRO A 374 10.26 -11.44 1.21
CA PRO A 374 9.14 -10.66 0.67
C PRO A 374 8.28 -9.96 1.73
N ASP A 375 7.99 -10.62 2.86
CA ASP A 375 7.21 -10.00 3.94
C ASP A 375 7.90 -8.78 4.55
N VAL A 376 9.23 -8.85 4.72
CA VAL A 376 10.05 -7.75 5.27
C VAL A 376 10.15 -6.63 4.25
N PHE A 377 10.37 -6.96 2.98
CA PHE A 377 10.37 -5.98 1.90
C PHE A 377 9.04 -5.23 1.82
N HIS A 378 7.90 -5.94 1.91
CA HIS A 378 6.58 -5.32 1.91
C HIS A 378 6.40 -4.33 3.06
N GLU A 379 6.88 -4.67 4.26
CA GLU A 379 6.85 -3.74 5.41
C GLU A 379 7.57 -2.43 5.09
N VAL A 380 8.71 -2.49 4.40
CA VAL A 380 9.49 -1.32 3.99
C VAL A 380 8.79 -0.55 2.86
N VAL A 381 8.21 -1.24 1.87
CA VAL A 381 7.42 -0.63 0.78
C VAL A 381 6.27 0.22 1.35
N LEU A 382 5.61 -0.24 2.41
CA LEU A 382 4.53 0.52 3.08
C LEU A 382 5.01 1.84 3.68
N ILE A 383 6.31 2.02 3.90
CA ILE A 383 6.89 3.24 4.49
C ILE A 383 7.50 4.15 3.43
N ILE A 384 8.31 3.59 2.53
CA ILE A 384 9.16 4.34 1.60
C ILE A 384 8.93 4.00 0.13
N GLY A 385 7.97 3.13 -0.20
CA GLY A 385 7.60 2.88 -1.59
C GLY A 385 7.17 4.15 -2.30
N LYS A 386 7.39 4.24 -3.62
CA LYS A 386 7.14 5.47 -4.41
C LYS A 386 5.79 6.11 -4.13
N LYS A 387 4.71 5.32 -4.14
CA LYS A 387 3.33 5.80 -3.89
C LYS A 387 3.12 6.45 -2.52
N ASN A 388 3.95 6.11 -1.53
CA ASN A 388 3.87 6.66 -0.18
C ASN A 388 4.75 7.90 -0.01
N ILE A 389 5.72 8.10 -0.90
CA ILE A 389 6.62 9.25 -0.88
C ILE A 389 6.15 10.31 -1.89
N LEU A 390 6.04 10.01 -3.18
CA LEU A 390 5.82 11.00 -4.25
C LEU A 390 4.37 11.36 -4.50
#